data_AF-A0A1M5G1T7-F1
#
_entry.id   AF-A0A1M5G1T7-F1
#
_cell.length_a   1.000
_cell.length_b   1.000
_cell.length_c   1.000
_cell.angle_alpha   90.00
_cell.angle_beta   90.00
_cell.angle_gamma   90.00
#
_symmetry.space_group_name_H-M   'P 1'
#
loop_
_entity.id
_entity.type
_entity.pdbx_description
1 polymer ?
#
loop_
_entity_poly.entity_id
_entity_poly.type
_entity_poly.pdbx_seq_one_letter_code
_entity_poly.pdbx_strand_id
1 'polypeptide(L)' 'MTNREAIGYMLLACRSLDYNREQVKDLYGKMYNMFDIKCEEEAEEQGFQWYNNLEEKNE' A
#
# COMPACT_ATOMS: atom_id res chain seq x y z
N MET A 1 -8.83 -5.10 -10.63
CA MET A 1 -7.52 -5.55 -10.11
C MET A 1 -7.82 -6.48 -8.95
N THR A 2 -7.16 -7.62 -8.83
CA THR A 2 -7.32 -8.53 -7.69
C THR A 2 -6.31 -8.19 -6.58
N ASN A 3 -6.59 -8.60 -5.34
CA ASN A 3 -5.66 -8.42 -4.21
C ASN A 3 -4.26 -8.98 -4.51
N ARG A 4 -4.18 -10.08 -5.25
CA ARG A 4 -2.90 -10.69 -5.66
C ARG A 4 -2.15 -9.84 -6.68
N GLU A 5 -2.86 -9.22 -7.63
CA GLU A 5 -2.26 -8.27 -8.58
C GLU A 5 -1.75 -7.02 -7.88
N ALA A 6 -2.52 -6.46 -6.94
CA ALA A 6 -2.13 -5.29 -6.15
C ALA A 6 -0.86 -5.56 -5.33
N ILE A 7 -0.78 -6.71 -4.64
CA ILE A 7 0.45 -7.14 -3.94
C ILE A 7 1.62 -7.30 -4.92
N GLY A 8 1.37 -7.87 -6.10
CA GLY A 8 2.39 -8.03 -7.14
C GLY A 8 3.03 -6.70 -7.55
N TYR A 9 2.21 -5.69 -7.83
CA TYR A 9 2.69 -4.34 -8.14
C TYR A 9 3.44 -3.70 -6.97
N MET A 10 2.94 -3.84 -5.74
CA MET A 10 3.64 -3.36 -4.55
C MET A 10 5.03 -3.99 -4.39
N LEU A 11 5.17 -5.30 -4.60
CA LEU A 11 6.46 -5.98 -4.49
C LEU A 11 7.45 -5.53 -5.57
N LEU A 12 6.96 -5.25 -6.79
CA LEU A 12 7.79 -4.67 -7.85
C LEU A 12 8.24 -3.25 -7.51
N ALA A 13 7.35 -2.41 -6.95
CA ALA A 13 7.69 -1.07 -6.49
C ALA A 13 8.74 -1.11 -5.38
N CYS A 14 8.57 -1.97 -4.37
CA CYS A 14 9.56 -2.20 -3.31
C CYS A 14 10.94 -2.56 -3.87
N ARG A 15 10.98 -3.48 -4.84
CA ARG A 15 12.23 -3.86 -5.51
C ARG A 15 12.87 -2.67 -6.21
N SER A 16 12.08 -1.83 -6.87
CA SER A 16 12.60 -0.66 -7.59
C SER A 16 13.18 0.42 -6.67
N LEU A 17 12.69 0.49 -5.44
CA LEU A 17 13.12 1.43 -4.40
C LEU A 17 14.17 0.83 -3.44
N ASP A 18 14.68 -0.36 -3.74
CA ASP A 18 15.67 -1.10 -2.94
C ASP A 18 15.25 -1.30 -1.46
N TYR A 19 13.96 -1.62 -1.24
CA TYR A 19 13.47 -1.92 0.11
C TYR A 19 14.11 -3.21 0.62
N ASN A 20 14.49 -3.19 1.89
CA ASN A 20 15.06 -4.37 2.53
C ASN A 20 13.97 -5.43 2.84
N ARG A 21 14.41 -6.66 3.13
CA ARG A 21 13.52 -7.80 3.35
C ARG A 21 12.49 -7.58 4.47
N GLU A 22 12.88 -6.89 5.54
CA GLU A 22 11.98 -6.64 6.68
C GLU A 22 10.91 -5.62 6.30
N GLN A 23 11.28 -4.52 5.64
CA GLN A 23 10.34 -3.52 5.12
C GLN A 23 9.32 -4.14 4.17
N VAL A 24 9.77 -5.00 3.25
CA VAL A 24 8.88 -5.69 2.30
C VAL A 24 7.92 -6.64 3.01
N LYS A 25 8.41 -7.41 4.00
CA LYS A 25 7.56 -8.33 4.78
C LYS A 25 6.49 -7.59 5.57
N ASP A 26 6.86 -6.50 6.22
CA ASP A 26 5.93 -5.69 7.00
C ASP A 26 4.85 -5.07 6.12
N LEU A 27 5.23 -4.53 4.96
CA LEU A 27 4.27 -3.96 4.02
C LEU A 27 3.34 -5.02 3.43
N TYR A 28 3.89 -6.16 3.02
CA TYR A 28 3.10 -7.31 2.56
C TYR A 28 2.08 -7.75 3.60
N GLY A 29 2.50 -7.94 4.85
CA GLY A 29 1.61 -8.36 5.94
C GLY A 29 0.51 -7.35 6.23
N LYS A 30 0.84 -6.05 6.23
CA LYS A 30 -0.16 -4.98 6.42
C LYS A 30 -1.19 -4.96 5.29
N MET A 31 -0.75 -5.02 4.04
CA MET A 31 -1.68 -5.05 2.89
C MET A 31 -2.56 -6.30 2.94
N TYR A 32 -1.97 -7.46 3.22
CA TYR A 32 -2.72 -8.71 3.33
C TYR A 32 -3.83 -8.61 4.39
N ASN A 33 -3.51 -8.09 5.58
CA ASN A 33 -4.50 -7.87 6.63
C ASN A 33 -5.57 -6.83 6.24
N MET A 34 -5.19 -5.77 5.51
CA MET A 34 -6.15 -4.75 5.04
C MET A 34 -7.19 -5.34 4.10
N PHE A 35 -6.81 -6.27 3.22
CA PHE A 35 -7.75 -6.95 2.33
C PHE A 35 -8.80 -7.80 3.06
N ASP A 36 -8.51 -8.26 4.27
CA ASP A 36 -9.46 -9.05 5.07
C ASP A 36 -10.42 -8.16 5.88
N ILE A 37 -10.05 -6.91 6.18
CA ILE A 37 -10.79 -6.04 7.12
C ILE A 37 -11.38 -4.77 6.48
N LYS A 38 -10.99 -4.42 5.26
CA LYS A 38 -11.49 -3.24 4.53
C LYS A 38 -12.16 -3.67 3.24
N CYS A 39 -13.25 -2.99 2.86
CA CYS A 39 -13.72 -3.07 1.48
C CYS A 39 -12.85 -2.19 0.56
N GLU A 40 -12.93 -2.43 -0.75
CA GLU A 40 -12.11 -1.72 -1.74
C GLU A 40 -12.33 -0.20 -1.71
N GLU A 41 -13.59 0.24 -1.59
CA GLU A 41 -13.96 1.67 -1.54
C GLU A 41 -13.37 2.38 -0.31
N GLU A 42 -13.46 1.76 0.88
CA GLU A 42 -12.86 2.33 2.10
C GLU A 42 -11.34 2.43 2.02
N ALA A 43 -10.69 1.42 1.42
CA ALA A 43 -9.24 1.40 1.26
C ALA A 43 -8.78 2.48 0.26
N GLU A 44 -9.54 2.66 -0.82
CA GLU A 44 -9.31 3.72 -1.80
C GLU A 44 -9.49 5.11 -1.16
N GLU A 45 -10.65 5.38 -0.56
CA GLU A 45 -10.95 6.69 0.05
C GLU A 45 -9.91 7.06 1.12
N GLN A 46 -9.69 6.19 2.11
CA GLN A 46 -8.78 6.48 3.23
C GLN A 46 -7.32 6.56 2.76
N GLY A 47 -6.92 5.70 1.80
CA GLY A 47 -5.57 5.66 1.25
C GLY A 47 -5.23 6.92 0.47
N PHE A 48 -6.10 7.33 -0.46
CA PHE A 48 -5.89 8.53 -1.28
C PHE A 48 -6.06 9.81 -0.46
N GLN A 49 -7.00 9.87 0.48
CA GLN A 49 -7.13 11.00 1.39
C GLN A 49 -5.83 11.21 2.19
N TRP A 50 -5.25 10.15 2.74
CA TRP A 50 -3.96 10.25 3.43
C TRP A 50 -2.84 10.72 2.50
N TYR A 51 -2.73 10.16 1.29
CA TYR A 51 -1.69 10.52 0.32
C TYR A 51 -1.76 11.99 -0.09
N ASN A 52 -2.96 12.50 -0.42
CA ASN A 52 -3.16 13.90 -0.82
C ASN A 52 -2.77 14.87 0.32
N ASN A 53 -3.05 14.50 1.57
CA ASN A 53 -2.67 15.29 2.75
C ASN A 53 -1.15 15.31 3.03
N LEU A 54 -0.36 14.42 2.39
CA LEU A 54 1.11 14.50 2.48
C LEU A 54 1.65 15.65 1.63
N GLU A 55 1.01 15.94 0.50
CA GLU A 55 1.45 17.00 -0.41
C GLU A 55 1.13 18.39 0.17
N GLU A 56 0.00 18.56 0.85
CA GLU A 56 -0.37 19.84 1.52
C GLU A 56 0.56 20.23 2.68
N LYS A 57 1.33 19.30 3.25
CA LYS A 57 2.29 19.60 4.34
C LYS A 57 3.66 20.04 3.83
N ASN A 58 3.89 20.00 2.52
CA ASN A 58 5.15 20.40 1.89
C ASN A 58 5.09 21.80 1.23
N GLU A 59 4.00 22.55 1.43
CA GLU A 59 3.84 23.99 1.11
C GLU A 59 3.90 24.86 2.38
#